data_AF-A0A6F8T1Q4-F1
#
_entry.id   AF-A0A6F8T1Q4-F1
#
_cell.length_a   1.000
_cell.length_b   1.000
_cell.length_c   1.000
_cell.angle_alpha   90.00
_cell.angle_beta   90.00
_cell.angle_gamma   90.00
#
_symmetry.space_group_name_H-M   'P 1'
#
loop_
_entity.id
_entity.type
_entity.pdbx_description
1 polymer ?
#
loop_
_entity_poly.entity_id
_entity_poly.type
_entity_poly.pdbx_seq_one_letter_code
_entity_poly.pdbx_strand_id
1 'polypeptide(L)'
;MRLLLLSLISFCSFLHADTINNYMSIANNIPQMEIKADPQAQAWARSAHHVLTITCESIAETMIQANETAKSLGKPIFCLPAGTQLNSANLNELIQQTYKEISSQQSDKDKMTVSQIAWLGVSKRYSCQNSSNQVAHVSSLLGK
;
A
#
# COMPACT_ATOMS: atom_id res chain seq x y z
N MET A 1 29.83 24.86 -8.06
CA MET A 1 29.12 23.64 -7.60
C MET A 1 27.87 23.91 -6.77
N ARG A 2 27.82 24.90 -5.85
CA ARG A 2 26.60 25.18 -5.06
C ARG A 2 25.36 25.54 -5.89
N LEU A 3 25.53 26.30 -6.98
CA LEU A 3 24.44 26.65 -7.91
C LEU A 3 23.88 25.42 -8.67
N LEU A 4 24.73 24.45 -9.03
CA LEU A 4 24.31 23.21 -9.69
C LEU A 4 23.51 22.29 -8.76
N LEU A 5 23.87 22.25 -7.47
CA LEU A 5 23.10 21.52 -6.45
C LEU A 5 21.71 22.15 -6.22
N LEU A 6 21.63 23.48 -6.19
CA LEU A 6 20.36 24.20 -6.07
C LEU A 6 19.44 24.01 -7.30
N SER A 7 20.01 23.97 -8.51
CA SER A 7 19.22 23.69 -9.72
C SER A 7 18.75 22.24 -9.78
N LEU A 8 19.53 21.27 -9.30
CA LEU A 8 19.14 19.86 -9.28
C LEU A 8 17.98 19.61 -8.30
N ILE A 9 18.00 20.23 -7.12
CA ILE A 9 16.94 20.07 -6.10
C ILE A 9 15.61 20.63 -6.60
N SER A 10 15.64 21.74 -7.35
CA SER A 10 14.42 22.34 -7.92
C SER A 10 13.73 21.44 -8.95
N PHE A 11 14.51 20.71 -9.77
CA PHE A 11 13.99 19.80 -10.80
C PHE A 11 13.33 18.53 -10.25
N CYS A 12 13.68 18.08 -9.04
CA CYS A 12 13.13 16.86 -8.44
C CYS A 12 11.67 17.00 -7.93
N SER A 13 11.09 18.20 -7.98
CA SER A 13 9.76 18.48 -7.39
C SER A 13 8.57 18.06 -8.27
N PHE A 14 8.80 17.52 -9.47
CA PHE A 14 7.76 17.18 -10.44
C PHE A 14 7.45 15.67 -10.52
N LEU A 15 7.65 14.92 -9.43
CA LEU A 15 7.19 13.53 -9.39
C LEU A 15 5.68 13.49 -9.17
N HIS A 16 4.91 13.33 -10.25
CA HIS A 16 3.49 13.04 -10.18
C HIS A 16 3.29 11.53 -10.09
N ALA A 17 3.17 11.02 -8.86
CA ALA A 17 2.63 9.70 -8.64
C ALA A 17 1.13 9.70 -8.94
N ASP A 18 0.64 8.60 -9.49
CA ASP A 18 -0.79 8.45 -9.73
C ASP A 18 -1.57 8.44 -8.41
N THR A 19 -2.77 9.02 -8.44
CA THR A 19 -3.58 9.18 -7.24
C THR A 19 -4.50 7.98 -7.04
N ILE A 20 -4.93 7.78 -5.80
CA ILE A 20 -5.94 6.76 -5.48
C ILE A 20 -7.25 6.99 -6.25
N ASN A 21 -7.58 8.24 -6.61
CA ASN A 21 -8.76 8.54 -7.41
C ASN A 21 -8.69 7.87 -8.80
N ASN A 22 -7.55 7.96 -9.48
CA ASN A 22 -7.39 7.29 -10.78
C ASN A 22 -7.45 5.76 -10.63
N TYR A 23 -6.77 5.23 -9.61
CA TYR A 23 -6.82 3.80 -9.29
C TYR A 23 -8.25 3.30 -9.08
N MET A 24 -9.04 4.01 -8.27
CA MET A 24 -10.44 3.65 -8.00
C MET A 24 -11.32 3.83 -9.24
N SER A 25 -11.06 4.84 -10.09
CA SER A 25 -11.72 4.99 -11.38
C SER A 25 -11.49 3.77 -12.27
N ILE A 26 -10.25 3.28 -12.38
CA ILE A 26 -9.94 2.07 -13.15
C ILE A 26 -10.66 0.86 -12.54
N ALA A 27 -10.50 0.63 -11.24
CA ALA A 27 -11.08 -0.52 -10.54
C ALA A 27 -12.62 -0.58 -10.68
N ASN A 28 -13.30 0.56 -10.55
CA ASN A 28 -14.76 0.63 -10.66
C ASN A 28 -15.28 0.45 -12.10
N ASN A 29 -14.46 0.73 -13.11
CA ASN A 29 -14.84 0.62 -14.52
C ASN A 29 -14.59 -0.76 -15.12
N ILE A 30 -13.69 -1.57 -14.54
CA ILE A 30 -13.41 -2.95 -15.00
C ILE A 30 -14.70 -3.77 -15.18
N PRO A 31 -15.61 -3.89 -14.18
CA PRO A 31 -16.80 -4.72 -14.34
C PRO A 31 -17.71 -4.26 -15.49
N GLN A 32 -17.79 -2.95 -15.71
CA GLN A 32 -18.60 -2.40 -16.79
C GLN A 32 -18.02 -2.75 -18.16
N MET A 33 -16.69 -2.79 -18.27
CA MET A 33 -15.99 -3.11 -19.51
C MET A 33 -15.96 -4.62 -19.78
N GLU A 34 -16.00 -5.46 -18.74
CA GLU A 34 -16.15 -6.91 -18.85
C GLU A 34 -17.55 -7.34 -19.31
N ILE A 35 -18.59 -6.57 -18.98
CA ILE A 35 -19.96 -6.84 -19.46
C ILE A 35 -20.13 -6.41 -20.92
N LYS A 36 -19.38 -5.39 -21.36
CA LYS A 36 -19.38 -4.97 -22.76
C LYS A 36 -18.73 -6.07 -23.62
N ALA A 37 -19.53 -6.75 -24.42
CA ALA A 37 -19.07 -7.86 -25.27
C ALA A 37 -18.24 -7.43 -26.50
N ASP A 38 -17.84 -6.15 -26.60
CA ASP A 38 -16.99 -5.69 -27.70
C ASP A 38 -15.50 -5.99 -27.43
N PRO A 39 -14.72 -6.34 -28.46
CA PRO A 39 -13.33 -6.75 -28.29
C PRO A 39 -12.42 -5.68 -27.64
N GLN A 40 -12.70 -4.40 -27.89
CA GLN A 40 -11.90 -3.29 -27.37
C GLN A 40 -12.12 -3.11 -25.87
N ALA A 41 -13.36 -3.17 -25.39
CA ALA A 41 -13.68 -3.10 -23.97
C ALA A 41 -13.07 -4.29 -23.19
N GLN A 42 -13.12 -5.49 -23.76
CA GLN A 42 -12.50 -6.68 -23.17
C GLN A 42 -10.97 -6.56 -23.11
N ALA A 43 -10.34 -6.05 -24.17
CA ALA A 43 -8.90 -5.81 -24.17
C ALA A 43 -8.49 -4.75 -23.15
N TRP A 44 -9.29 -3.68 -23.02
CA TRP A 44 -9.11 -2.68 -21.97
C TRP A 44 -9.22 -3.28 -20.57
N ALA A 45 -10.26 -4.09 -20.30
CA ALA A 45 -10.46 -4.71 -18.98
C ALA A 45 -9.29 -5.61 -18.57
N ARG A 46 -8.80 -6.45 -19.49
CA ARG A 46 -7.60 -7.28 -19.26
C ARG A 46 -6.36 -6.43 -18.96
N SER A 47 -6.19 -5.33 -19.69
CA SER A 47 -5.06 -4.42 -19.49
C SER A 47 -5.15 -3.70 -18.14
N ALA A 48 -6.35 -3.26 -17.76
CA ALA A 48 -6.63 -2.64 -16.47
C ALA A 48 -6.34 -3.60 -15.30
N HIS A 49 -6.77 -4.86 -15.38
CA HIS A 49 -6.40 -5.90 -14.40
C HIS A 49 -4.89 -6.05 -14.26
N HIS A 50 -4.15 -6.10 -15.37
CA HIS A 50 -2.68 -6.17 -15.32
C HIS A 50 -2.05 -4.93 -14.68
N VAL A 51 -2.54 -3.72 -14.99
CA VAL A 51 -2.06 -2.48 -14.37
C VAL A 51 -2.27 -2.51 -12.85
N LEU A 52 -3.47 -2.87 -12.39
CA LEU A 52 -3.75 -2.96 -10.95
C LEU A 52 -2.91 -4.06 -10.28
N THR A 53 -2.75 -5.21 -10.94
CA THR A 53 -1.93 -6.32 -10.44
C THR A 53 -0.48 -5.90 -10.25
N ILE A 54 0.17 -5.40 -11.30
CA ILE A 54 1.59 -4.99 -11.26
C ILE A 54 1.80 -3.85 -10.26
N THR A 55 0.85 -2.91 -10.17
CA THR A 55 0.87 -1.83 -9.18
C THR A 55 0.88 -2.40 -7.77
N CYS A 56 -0.02 -3.33 -7.47
CA CYS A 56 -0.09 -3.97 -6.16
C CYS A 56 1.13 -4.85 -5.88
N GLU A 57 1.66 -5.60 -6.85
CA GLU A 57 2.90 -6.38 -6.68
C GLU A 57 4.08 -5.48 -6.33
N SER A 58 4.26 -4.40 -7.09
CA SER A 58 5.35 -3.43 -6.89
C SER A 58 5.27 -2.75 -5.52
N ILE A 59 4.05 -2.36 -5.11
CA ILE A 59 3.81 -1.77 -3.79
C ILE A 59 4.05 -2.81 -2.70
N ALA A 60 3.51 -4.02 -2.84
CA ALA A 60 3.68 -5.09 -1.86
C ALA A 60 5.14 -5.45 -1.64
N GLU A 61 5.91 -5.63 -2.73
CA GLU A 61 7.34 -5.91 -2.67
C GLU A 61 8.10 -4.79 -1.94
N THR A 62 7.83 -3.53 -2.31
CA THR A 62 8.42 -2.36 -1.64
C THR A 62 8.07 -2.34 -0.15
N MET A 63 6.82 -2.63 0.20
CA MET A 63 6.35 -2.65 1.59
C MET A 63 7.01 -3.77 2.40
N ILE A 64 7.14 -4.96 1.83
CA ILE A 64 7.83 -6.09 2.47
C ILE A 64 9.29 -5.75 2.68
N GLN A 65 10.00 -5.24 1.66
CA GLN A 65 11.42 -4.88 1.78
C GLN A 65 11.65 -3.78 2.82
N ALA A 66 10.80 -2.75 2.83
CA ALA A 66 10.84 -1.70 3.83
C ALA A 66 10.56 -2.23 5.24
N ASN A 67 9.61 -3.16 5.37
CA ASN A 67 9.28 -3.77 6.66
C ASN A 67 10.37 -4.73 7.17
N GLU A 68 11.03 -5.48 6.28
CA GLU A 68 12.19 -6.31 6.63
C GLU A 68 13.36 -5.47 7.13
N THR A 69 13.60 -4.33 6.46
CA THR A 69 14.60 -3.35 6.91
C THR A 69 14.22 -2.78 8.27
N ALA A 70 12.96 -2.42 8.48
CA ALA A 70 12.50 -1.89 9.77
C ALA A 70 12.55 -2.95 10.89
N LYS A 71 12.27 -4.22 10.55
CA LYS A 71 12.37 -5.36 11.46
C LYS A 71 13.81 -5.63 11.90
N SER A 72 14.79 -5.50 11.00
CA SER A 72 16.21 -5.65 11.37
C SER A 72 16.69 -4.56 12.33
N LEU A 73 16.03 -3.40 12.32
CA LEU A 73 16.21 -2.31 13.28
C LEU A 73 15.35 -2.46 14.56
N GLY A 74 14.66 -3.60 14.73
CA GLY A 74 13.81 -3.89 15.88
C GLY A 74 12.48 -3.13 15.93
N LYS A 75 12.09 -2.47 14.84
CA LYS A 75 10.87 -1.65 14.74
C LYS A 75 10.09 -1.98 13.46
N PRO A 76 9.50 -3.17 13.32
CA PRO A 76 8.66 -3.49 12.16
C PRO A 76 7.51 -2.49 12.02
N ILE A 77 7.17 -2.15 10.77
CA ILE A 77 6.06 -1.25 10.42
C ILE A 77 4.72 -1.99 10.54
N PHE A 78 4.70 -3.27 10.13
CA PHE A 78 3.54 -4.16 10.24
C PHE A 78 3.97 -5.61 10.47
N CYS A 79 3.06 -6.43 10.99
CA CYS A 79 3.32 -7.82 11.36
C CYS A 79 2.33 -8.74 10.66
N LEU A 80 2.78 -9.39 9.59
CA LEU A 80 1.98 -10.39 8.89
C LEU A 80 1.88 -11.67 9.73
N PRO A 81 0.66 -12.23 9.92
CA PRO A 81 0.49 -13.55 10.53
C PRO A 81 1.22 -14.63 9.71
N ALA A 82 1.60 -15.71 10.39
CA ALA A 82 2.22 -16.86 9.72
C ALA A 82 1.33 -17.38 8.58
N GLY A 83 1.94 -17.65 7.41
CA GLY A 83 1.23 -18.11 6.22
C GLY A 83 0.45 -17.03 5.46
N THR A 84 0.43 -15.77 5.94
CA THR A 84 -0.20 -14.66 5.22
C THR A 84 0.81 -14.01 4.27
N GLN A 85 0.43 -13.87 3.00
CA GLN A 85 1.21 -13.13 2.00
C GLN A 85 0.49 -11.84 1.62
N LEU A 86 1.26 -10.76 1.53
CA LEU A 86 0.79 -9.52 0.91
C LEU A 86 0.95 -9.67 -0.61
N ASN A 87 -0.01 -10.31 -1.26
CA ASN A 87 -0.05 -10.48 -2.71
C ASN A 87 -0.94 -9.42 -3.38
N SER A 88 -0.98 -9.41 -4.71
CA SER A 88 -1.70 -8.40 -5.50
C SER A 88 -3.19 -8.36 -5.22
N ALA A 89 -3.85 -9.53 -5.16
CA ALA A 89 -5.28 -9.63 -4.89
C ALA A 89 -5.64 -9.07 -3.50
N ASN A 90 -4.96 -9.55 -2.45
CA ASN A 90 -5.20 -9.12 -1.08
C ASN A 90 -4.91 -7.62 -0.91
N LEU A 91 -3.85 -7.12 -1.53
CA LEU A 91 -3.48 -5.72 -1.42
C LEU A 91 -4.45 -4.81 -2.20
N ASN A 92 -4.91 -5.22 -3.39
CA ASN A 92 -5.92 -4.49 -4.15
C ASN A 92 -7.22 -4.35 -3.34
N GLU A 93 -7.74 -5.45 -2.79
CA GLU A 93 -8.92 -5.43 -1.92
C GLU A 93 -8.73 -4.50 -0.73
N LEU A 94 -7.59 -4.60 -0.05
CA LEU A 94 -7.27 -3.79 1.11
C LEU A 94 -7.16 -2.29 0.77
N ILE A 95 -6.57 -1.93 -0.38
CA ILE A 95 -6.49 -0.55 -0.87
C ILE A 95 -7.90 0.01 -1.11
N GLN A 96 -8.74 -0.74 -1.84
CA GLN A 96 -10.10 -0.30 -2.14
C GLN A 96 -10.96 -0.17 -0.87
N GLN A 97 -10.85 -1.13 0.06
CA GLN A 97 -11.54 -1.08 1.34
C GLN A 97 -11.07 0.11 2.18
N THR A 98 -9.75 0.31 2.29
CA THR A 98 -9.17 1.41 3.07
C THR A 98 -9.61 2.75 2.51
N TYR A 99 -9.58 2.93 1.19
CA TYR A 99 -10.09 4.13 0.56
C TYR A 99 -11.59 4.39 0.88
N LYS A 100 -12.43 3.34 0.91
CA LYS A 100 -13.84 3.49 1.28
C LYS A 100 -14.04 3.84 2.75
N GLU A 101 -13.18 3.36 3.64
CA GLU A 101 -13.29 3.53 5.09
C GLU A 101 -12.65 4.80 5.65
N ILE A 102 -11.75 5.47 4.90
CA ILE A 102 -11.08 6.68 5.39
C ILE A 102 -12.11 7.78 5.68
N SER A 103 -12.19 8.18 6.95
CA SER A 103 -12.99 9.31 7.43
C SER A 103 -12.26 10.64 7.13
N SER A 104 -12.18 11.03 5.87
CA SER A 104 -11.72 12.37 5.47
C SER A 104 -12.63 12.93 4.38
N GLN A 105 -12.51 14.24 4.13
CA GLN A 105 -13.20 14.83 2.99
C GLN A 105 -12.70 14.18 1.70
N GLN A 106 -13.64 13.91 0.79
CA GLN A 106 -13.36 13.21 -0.47
C GLN A 106 -12.22 13.89 -1.26
N SER A 107 -12.20 15.22 -1.31
CA SER A 107 -11.17 16.02 -1.97
C SER A 107 -9.76 15.82 -1.43
N ASP A 108 -9.64 15.46 -0.15
CA ASP A 108 -8.34 15.26 0.50
C ASP A 108 -7.86 13.83 0.28
N LYS A 109 -8.78 12.87 0.41
CA LYS A 109 -8.51 11.46 0.14
C LYS A 109 -8.09 11.21 -1.31
N ASP A 110 -8.73 11.89 -2.27
CA ASP A 110 -8.49 11.72 -3.70
C ASP A 110 -7.10 12.18 -4.16
N LYS A 111 -6.41 12.96 -3.34
CA LYS A 111 -5.03 13.42 -3.59
C LYS A 111 -3.97 12.47 -3.05
N MET A 112 -4.36 11.47 -2.25
CA MET A 112 -3.43 10.49 -1.71
C MET A 112 -2.92 9.58 -2.82
N THR A 113 -1.67 9.15 -2.73
CA THR A 113 -1.12 8.14 -3.65
C THR A 113 -1.66 6.76 -3.28
N VAL A 114 -1.65 5.85 -4.26
CA VAL A 114 -2.04 4.45 -4.03
C VAL A 114 -1.21 3.82 -2.91
N SER A 115 0.10 4.08 -2.88
CA SER A 115 1.00 3.56 -1.84
C SER A 115 0.69 4.11 -0.45
N GLN A 116 0.31 5.39 -0.32
CA GLN A 116 -0.08 5.95 0.98
C GLN A 116 -1.31 5.24 1.54
N ILE A 117 -2.31 4.98 0.70
CA ILE A 117 -3.53 4.24 1.07
C ILE A 117 -3.19 2.79 1.42
N ALA A 118 -2.32 2.15 0.64
CA ALA A 118 -1.82 0.80 0.91
C ALA A 118 -1.14 0.71 2.29
N TRP A 119 -0.22 1.63 2.59
CA TRP A 119 0.47 1.70 3.89
C TRP A 119 -0.50 1.89 5.06
N LEU A 120 -1.50 2.77 4.91
CA LEU A 120 -2.54 2.94 5.92
C LEU A 120 -3.33 1.65 6.15
N GLY A 121 -3.76 0.99 5.08
CA GLY A 121 -4.54 -0.24 5.15
C GLY A 121 -3.78 -1.38 5.81
N VAL A 122 -2.55 -1.63 5.36
CA VAL A 122 -1.70 -2.71 5.90
C VAL A 122 -1.34 -2.45 7.36
N SER A 123 -0.94 -1.23 7.70
CA SER A 123 -0.56 -0.90 9.09
C SER A 123 -1.75 -1.02 10.05
N LYS A 124 -2.95 -0.65 9.59
CA LYS A 124 -4.20 -0.82 10.36
C LYS A 124 -4.58 -2.30 10.51
N ARG A 125 -4.50 -3.08 9.43
CA ARG A 125 -4.94 -4.49 9.38
C ARG A 125 -3.98 -5.46 10.07
N TYR A 126 -2.69 -5.14 10.05
CA TYR A 126 -1.59 -5.99 10.52
C TYR A 126 -0.72 -5.25 11.54
N SER A 127 -1.35 -4.60 12.52
CA SER A 127 -0.62 -3.92 13.57
C SER A 127 0.24 -4.91 14.36
N CYS A 128 1.51 -4.55 14.58
CA CYS A 128 2.37 -5.31 15.45
C CYS A 128 1.88 -5.12 16.90
N GLN A 129 1.44 -6.20 17.54
CA GLN A 129 1.26 -6.15 18.98
C GLN A 129 2.62 -5.94 19.62
N ASN A 130 2.78 -4.84 20.38
CA ASN A 130 3.90 -4.71 21.29
C ASN A 130 3.84 -5.91 22.24
N SER A 131 4.84 -6.79 22.17
CA SER A 131 5.03 -7.86 23.14
C SER A 131 5.43 -7.26 24.50
N SER A 132 4.53 -6.50 25.14
CA SER A 132 4.61 -6.18 26.56
C SER A 132 4.56 -7.44 27.44
N ASN A 133 4.17 -8.58 26.87
CA ASN A 133 4.13 -9.87 27.55
C ASN A 133 5.49 -10.60 27.65
N GLN A 134 6.55 -10.16 26.96
CA GLN A 134 7.87 -10.77 27.16
C GLN A 134 8.60 -10.23 28.41
N VAL A 135 8.27 -9.03 28.89
CA VAL A 135 8.81 -8.51 30.15
C VAL A 135 8.17 -9.22 31.36
N ALA A 136 6.90 -9.61 31.27
CA ALA A 136 6.21 -10.35 32.33
C ALA A 136 6.78 -11.76 32.58
N HIS A 137 7.26 -12.45 31.53
CA HIS A 137 7.83 -13.80 31.65
C HIS A 137 9.28 -13.79 32.15
N VAL A 138 10.04 -12.71 31.92
CA VAL A 138 11.41 -12.58 32.47
C VAL A 138 11.35 -12.15 33.94
N SER A 139 10.36 -11.34 34.33
CA SER A 139 10.13 -10.98 35.74
C SER A 139 9.65 -12.16 36.60
N SER A 140 8.97 -13.17 36.02
CA SER A 140 8.57 -14.38 36.78
C SER A 140 9.70 -15.41 36.94
N LEU A 141 10.76 -15.33 36.12
CA LEU A 141 11.94 -16.20 36.20
C LEU A 141 13.06 -15.61 37.08
N LEU A 142 13.09 -14.29 37.27
CA LEU A 142 14.07 -13.60 38.13
C LEU A 142 13.51 -13.23 39.51
N GLY A 143 12.24 -13.59 39.79
CA GLY A 143 11.57 -13.39 41.07
C GLY A 143 11.52 -14.68 41.89
N LYS A 144 12.67 -15.18 42.34
CA LYS A 144 12.85 -16.04 43.52
C LYS A 144 14.29 -16.02 44.00
#